data_AF-A0A1J9PDV1-F1
#
_entry.id   AF-A0A1J9PDV1-F1
#
_cell.length_a   1.000
_cell.length_b   1.000
_cell.length_c   1.000
_cell.angle_alpha   90.00
_cell.angle_beta   90.00
_cell.angle_gamma   90.00
#
_symmetry.space_group_name_H-M   'P 1'
#
loop_
_entity.id
_entity.type
_entity.pdbx_description
1 polymer ?
#
loop_
_entity_poly.entity_id
_entity_poly.type
_entity_poly.pdbx_seq_one_letter_code
_entity_poly.pdbx_strand_id
1 'polypeptide(L)'
;MAIGPAGTIYRDETGFNEDLRIAIDLAKMKFIKELNASDTSSIFHVNYDGKPRVLKVFHNNGDPGYAGDGVRDLNRSRCEIRAYCNLKRFGICDSGHVPQFYSFMVGIKSASCAPHLDAFQHDDGLPSAIFIEYLPEPLVMNCVTYSKERMQKAIIGI
;
A
#
# COMPACT_ATOMS: atom_id res chain seq x y z
N MET A 1 -8.93 1.84 -23.08
CA MET A 1 -7.86 1.08 -23.77
C MET A 1 -7.08 0.35 -22.69
N ALA A 2 -6.85 -0.95 -22.87
CA ALA A 2 -5.91 -1.74 -22.08
C ALA A 2 -4.55 -1.04 -22.01
N ILE A 3 -4.05 -0.71 -20.82
CA ILE A 3 -2.76 -0.01 -20.62
C ILE A 3 -1.67 -1.01 -20.20
N GLY A 4 -2.05 -2.20 -19.72
CA GLY A 4 -1.10 -3.22 -19.27
C GLY A 4 -0.31 -3.88 -20.40
N PRO A 5 0.91 -4.39 -20.12
CA PRO A 5 1.68 -5.11 -21.11
C PRO A 5 0.93 -6.36 -21.61
N ALA A 6 1.03 -6.63 -22.91
CA ALA A 6 0.36 -7.76 -23.53
C ALA A 6 0.87 -9.09 -22.95
N GLY A 7 -0.06 -9.95 -22.51
CA GLY A 7 0.28 -11.27 -21.93
C GLY A 7 0.34 -11.28 -20.41
N THR A 8 0.12 -10.14 -19.76
CA THR A 8 0.02 -10.05 -18.29
C THR A 8 -1.42 -10.21 -17.81
N ILE A 9 -1.60 -10.58 -16.54
CA ILE A 9 -2.92 -10.50 -15.87
C ILE A 9 -3.43 -9.05 -15.77
N TYR A 10 -2.55 -8.07 -16.02
CA TYR A 10 -2.87 -6.66 -16.04
C TYR A 10 -3.23 -6.15 -17.45
N ARG A 11 -3.28 -7.03 -18.47
CA ARG A 11 -3.54 -6.66 -19.88
C ARG A 11 -4.77 -5.78 -20.00
N ASP A 12 -5.89 -6.17 -19.38
CA ASP A 12 -7.17 -5.46 -19.49
C ASP A 12 -7.34 -4.37 -18.41
N GLU A 13 -6.32 -4.14 -17.57
CA GLU A 13 -6.37 -3.09 -16.55
C GLU A 13 -6.07 -1.72 -17.15
N THR A 14 -6.78 -0.72 -16.64
CA THR A 14 -6.72 0.69 -17.09
C THR A 14 -5.68 1.52 -16.33
N GLY A 15 -4.71 0.89 -15.66
CA GLY A 15 -3.79 1.56 -14.74
C GLY A 15 -4.32 1.62 -13.31
N PHE A 16 -3.78 2.51 -12.48
CA PHE A 16 -4.33 2.73 -11.15
C PHE A 16 -5.74 3.32 -11.26
N ASN A 17 -6.59 3.02 -10.27
CA ASN A 17 -7.87 3.71 -10.17
C ASN A 17 -7.61 5.13 -9.64
N GLU A 18 -7.45 6.10 -10.56
CA GLU A 18 -7.17 7.49 -10.21
C GLU A 18 -8.27 8.14 -9.36
N ASP A 19 -9.50 7.60 -9.36
CA ASP A 19 -10.57 8.08 -8.47
C ASP A 19 -10.25 7.83 -6.98
N LEU A 20 -9.41 6.83 -6.71
CA LEU A 20 -8.91 6.52 -5.36
C LEU A 20 -7.60 7.23 -5.04
N ARG A 21 -7.05 8.01 -5.99
CA ARG A 21 -5.85 8.83 -5.80
C ARG A 21 -6.25 10.20 -5.25
N ILE A 22 -6.64 10.23 -3.99
CA ILE A 22 -6.98 11.47 -3.30
C ILE A 22 -5.69 12.16 -2.85
N ALA A 23 -5.54 13.44 -3.17
CA ALA A 23 -4.47 14.28 -2.66
C ALA A 23 -4.58 14.42 -1.13
N ILE A 24 -3.68 13.76 -0.41
CA ILE A 24 -3.52 13.92 1.04
C ILE A 24 -2.57 15.07 1.28
N ASP A 25 -3.01 16.02 2.12
CA ASP A 25 -2.16 17.14 2.54
C ASP A 25 -1.20 16.66 3.64
N LEU A 26 0.03 16.31 3.25
CA LEU A 26 1.05 15.84 4.18
C LEU A 26 1.38 16.87 5.29
N ALA A 27 1.13 18.16 5.09
CA ALA A 27 1.35 19.17 6.13
C ALA A 27 0.34 19.06 7.28
N LYS A 28 -0.85 18.49 7.03
CA LYS A 28 -1.86 18.21 8.07
C LYS A 28 -1.60 16.91 8.80
N MET A 29 -0.72 16.06 8.27
CA MET A 29 -0.40 14.77 8.84
C MET A 29 0.54 14.92 10.03
N LYS A 30 0.19 14.32 11.16
CA LYS A 30 1.06 14.21 12.32
C LYS A 30 1.55 12.78 12.45
N PHE A 31 2.85 12.58 12.29
CA PHE A 31 3.47 11.28 12.56
C PHE A 31 3.49 11.03 14.07
N ILE A 32 2.96 9.88 14.50
CA ILE A 32 2.90 9.50 15.91
C ILE A 32 4.08 8.57 16.22
N LYS A 33 4.26 7.51 15.44
CA LYS A 33 5.37 6.56 15.56
C LYS A 33 5.57 5.75 14.29
N GLU A 34 6.80 5.29 14.07
CA GLU A 34 7.07 4.22 13.11
C GLU A 34 6.65 2.88 13.74
N LEU A 35 5.81 2.13 13.02
CA LEU A 35 5.32 0.81 13.42
C LEU A 35 6.26 -0.30 12.96
N ASN A 36 6.86 -0.14 11.78
CA ASN A 36 7.80 -1.10 11.22
C ASN A 36 8.63 -0.42 10.12
N ALA A 37 9.87 -0.85 9.94
CA ALA A 37 10.76 -0.43 8.88
C ALA A 37 11.42 -1.66 8.25
N SER A 38 11.65 -1.61 6.95
CA SER A 38 12.32 -2.67 6.19
C SER A 38 13.05 -2.04 5.01
N ASP A 39 13.93 -2.79 4.36
CA ASP A 39 14.65 -2.38 3.13
C ASP A 39 13.73 -1.97 1.96
N THR A 40 12.42 -2.16 2.11
CA THR A 40 11.43 -2.08 1.04
C THR A 40 10.32 -1.08 1.33
N SER A 41 10.05 -0.81 2.61
CA SER A 41 9.01 0.12 3.05
C SER A 41 9.11 0.38 4.55
N SER A 42 8.61 1.55 4.97
CA SER A 42 8.26 1.83 6.36
C SER A 42 6.76 2.02 6.54
N ILE A 43 6.27 1.67 7.72
CA ILE A 43 4.87 1.77 8.13
C ILE A 43 4.80 2.74 9.30
N PHE A 44 4.02 3.81 9.15
CA PHE A 44 3.86 4.84 10.16
C PHE A 44 2.43 4.84 10.70
N HIS A 45 2.31 4.97 12.02
CA HIS A 45 1.07 5.41 12.65
C HIS A 45 1.04 6.93 12.60
N VAL A 46 -0.03 7.47 12.01
CA VAL A 46 -0.21 8.91 11.81
C VAL A 46 -1.59 9.35 12.26
N ASN A 47 -1.72 10.60 12.66
CA ASN A 47 -3.00 11.28 12.81
C ASN A 47 -3.23 12.18 11.59
N TYR A 48 -4.40 12.08 10.99
CA TYR A 48 -4.84 12.96 9.92
C TYR A 48 -6.27 13.43 10.22
N ASP A 49 -6.46 14.74 10.34
CA ASP A 49 -7.75 15.36 10.72
C ASP A 49 -8.39 14.72 11.97
N GLY A 50 -7.58 14.47 13.01
CA GLY A 50 -8.04 13.88 14.27
C GLY A 50 -8.23 12.36 14.24
N LYS A 51 -8.09 11.71 13.09
CA LYS A 51 -8.30 10.26 12.95
C LYS A 51 -6.97 9.49 12.90
N PRO A 52 -6.81 8.40 13.67
CA PRO A 52 -5.64 7.54 13.58
C PRO A 52 -5.69 6.72 12.28
N ARG A 53 -4.55 6.66 11.60
CA ARG A 53 -4.38 6.09 10.27
C ARG A 53 -3.00 5.45 10.13
N VAL A 54 -2.84 4.62 9.10
CA VAL A 54 -1.55 4.05 8.72
C VAL A 54 -1.12 4.66 7.39
N LEU A 55 0.10 5.18 7.37
CA LEU A 55 0.80 5.54 6.15
C LEU A 55 1.89 4.51 5.92
N LYS A 56 1.79 3.70 4.86
CA LYS A 56 2.88 2.81 4.45
C LYS A 56 3.57 3.42 3.25
N VAL A 57 4.85 3.72 3.40
CA VAL A 57 5.69 4.38 2.39
C VAL A 57 6.68 3.36 1.85
N PHE A 58 6.78 3.26 0.53
CA PHE A 58 7.61 2.28 -0.17
C PHE A 58 8.91 2.93 -0.64
N HIS A 59 10.01 2.23 -0.43
CA HIS A 59 11.28 2.60 -1.06
C HIS A 59 11.19 2.44 -2.57
N ASN A 60 11.82 3.36 -3.30
CA ASN A 60 11.82 3.37 -4.76
C ASN A 60 13.24 3.37 -5.33
N ASN A 61 13.85 2.19 -5.34
CA ASN A 61 15.22 1.95 -5.83
C ASN A 61 15.21 1.39 -7.27
N GLY A 62 14.39 2.00 -8.13
CA GLY A 62 14.17 1.58 -9.51
C GLY A 62 13.01 0.60 -9.71
N ASP A 63 12.59 0.44 -10.97
CA ASP A 63 11.52 -0.50 -11.34
C ASP A 63 12.10 -1.90 -11.58
N PRO A 64 11.77 -2.91 -10.76
CA PRO A 64 12.20 -4.28 -11.01
C PRO A 64 11.51 -4.90 -12.24
N GLY A 65 10.51 -4.23 -12.81
CA GLY A 65 9.79 -4.69 -13.98
C GLY A 65 8.87 -5.86 -13.67
N TYR A 66 8.86 -6.85 -14.55
CA TYR A 66 8.01 -8.04 -14.47
C TYR A 66 8.85 -9.28 -14.23
N ALA A 67 8.23 -10.32 -13.68
CA ALA A 67 8.83 -11.64 -13.57
C ALA A 67 9.21 -12.18 -14.97
N GLY A 68 10.08 -13.19 -15.02
CA GLY A 68 10.57 -13.74 -16.30
C GLY A 68 9.49 -14.31 -17.21
N ASP A 69 8.31 -14.65 -16.66
CA ASP A 69 7.11 -15.03 -17.43
C ASP A 69 6.38 -13.82 -18.07
N GLY A 70 6.81 -12.61 -17.74
CA GLY A 70 6.19 -11.36 -18.14
C GLY A 70 4.87 -11.06 -17.43
N VAL A 71 4.31 -11.97 -16.63
CA VAL A 71 2.93 -11.90 -16.14
C VAL A 71 2.83 -11.08 -14.86
N ARG A 72 3.73 -11.36 -13.92
CA ARG A 72 3.64 -10.82 -12.56
C ARG A 72 4.50 -9.58 -12.41
N ASP A 73 3.87 -8.52 -11.94
CA ASP A 73 4.53 -7.26 -11.62
C ASP A 73 5.39 -7.41 -10.35
N LEU A 74 6.65 -6.99 -10.41
CA LEU A 74 7.59 -7.09 -9.30
C LEU A 74 7.65 -5.80 -8.47
N ASN A 75 7.03 -4.72 -8.92
CA ASN A 75 7.04 -3.46 -8.20
C ASN A 75 6.06 -3.54 -7.02
N ARG A 76 6.61 -3.60 -5.80
CA ARG A 76 5.84 -3.78 -4.55
C ARG A 76 4.78 -2.70 -4.37
N SER A 77 5.13 -1.44 -4.57
CA SER A 77 4.20 -0.32 -4.42
C SER A 77 3.03 -0.41 -5.40
N ARG A 78 3.32 -0.72 -6.66
CA ARG A 78 2.33 -0.88 -7.73
C ARG A 78 1.39 -2.05 -7.46
N CYS A 79 1.93 -3.18 -7.05
CA CYS A 79 1.16 -4.36 -6.68
C CYS A 79 0.21 -4.08 -5.50
N GLU A 80 0.71 -3.44 -4.43
CA GLU A 80 -0.10 -3.21 -3.23
C GLU A 80 -1.17 -2.13 -3.44
N ILE A 81 -0.85 -1.05 -4.17
CA ILE A 81 -1.84 -0.04 -4.55
C ILE A 81 -2.95 -0.68 -5.40
N ARG A 82 -2.60 -1.49 -6.41
CA ARG A 82 -3.59 -2.21 -7.24
C ARG A 82 -4.45 -3.16 -6.41
N ALA A 83 -3.83 -3.90 -5.49
CA ALA A 83 -4.55 -4.82 -4.62
C ALA A 83 -5.62 -4.07 -3.79
N TYR A 84 -5.26 -2.97 -3.13
CA TYR A 84 -6.21 -2.19 -2.36
C TYR A 84 -7.27 -1.47 -3.20
N CYS A 85 -6.91 -0.99 -4.40
CA CYS A 85 -7.89 -0.44 -5.34
C CYS A 85 -8.95 -1.48 -5.72
N ASN A 86 -8.53 -2.72 -6.00
CA ASN A 86 -9.43 -3.82 -6.32
C ASN A 86 -10.28 -4.22 -5.11
N LEU A 87 -9.66 -4.39 -3.93
CA LEU A 87 -10.38 -4.70 -2.69
C LEU A 87 -11.45 -3.65 -2.36
N LYS A 88 -11.15 -2.36 -2.57
CA LYS A 88 -12.13 -1.29 -2.39
C LYS A 88 -13.23 -1.34 -3.45
N ARG A 89 -12.86 -1.52 -4.73
CA ARG A 89 -13.82 -1.61 -5.86
C ARG A 89 -14.82 -2.76 -5.70
N PHE A 90 -14.40 -3.89 -5.16
CA PHE A 90 -15.24 -5.06 -4.94
C PHE A 90 -15.90 -5.10 -3.55
N GLY A 91 -15.82 -4.02 -2.76
CA GLY A 91 -16.48 -3.91 -1.46
C GLY A 91 -15.86 -4.76 -0.34
N ILE A 92 -14.69 -5.36 -0.55
CA ILE A 92 -14.00 -6.20 0.45
C ILE A 92 -13.47 -5.37 1.61
N CYS A 93 -13.06 -4.11 1.36
CA CYS A 93 -12.77 -3.18 2.44
C CYS A 93 -14.01 -2.94 3.31
N ASP A 94 -15.17 -2.73 2.70
CA ASP A 94 -16.41 -2.37 3.40
C ASP A 94 -16.99 -3.54 4.21
N SER A 95 -16.68 -4.78 3.85
CA SER A 95 -17.05 -5.98 4.62
C SER A 95 -16.19 -6.22 5.87
N GLY A 96 -15.14 -5.42 6.08
CA GLY A 96 -14.28 -5.50 7.27
C GLY A 96 -13.31 -6.69 7.28
N HIS A 97 -13.10 -7.36 6.14
CA HIS A 97 -12.12 -8.45 6.04
C HIS A 97 -10.68 -7.96 5.93
N VAL A 98 -10.50 -6.75 5.41
CA VAL A 98 -9.22 -6.06 5.25
C VAL A 98 -9.35 -4.63 5.79
N PRO A 99 -8.23 -3.96 6.14
CA PRO A 99 -8.26 -2.56 6.56
C PRO A 99 -8.98 -1.67 5.53
N GLN A 100 -9.69 -0.65 6.00
CA GLN A 100 -10.24 0.37 5.09
C GLN A 100 -9.12 1.03 4.28
N PHE A 101 -9.28 1.06 2.97
CA PHE A 101 -8.41 1.81 2.06
C PHE A 101 -8.98 3.21 1.82
N TYR A 102 -8.16 4.23 2.08
CA TYR A 102 -8.58 5.63 1.93
C TYR A 102 -8.01 6.28 0.68
N SER A 103 -6.73 6.10 0.40
CA SER A 103 -6.05 6.68 -0.75
C SER A 103 -4.68 6.08 -0.97
N PHE A 104 -4.06 6.43 -2.10
CA PHE A 104 -2.63 6.26 -2.35
C PHE A 104 -2.00 7.55 -2.86
N MET A 105 -0.69 7.65 -2.71
CA MET A 105 0.14 8.76 -3.19
C MET A 105 1.32 8.19 -3.96
N VAL A 106 1.72 8.88 -5.02
CA VAL A 106 2.91 8.56 -5.81
C VAL A 106 3.74 9.83 -5.96
N GLY A 107 5.06 9.69 -5.91
CA GLY A 107 5.97 10.83 -6.09
C GLY A 107 6.00 11.77 -4.88
N ILE A 108 6.01 11.24 -3.66
CA ILE A 108 6.04 12.04 -2.44
C ILE A 108 7.40 12.72 -2.30
N LYS A 109 7.40 14.03 -2.01
CA LYS A 109 8.63 14.75 -1.68
C LYS A 109 8.99 14.49 -0.22
N SER A 110 9.94 13.59 0.01
CA SER A 110 10.36 13.16 1.36
C SER A 110 10.78 14.32 2.28
N ALA A 111 11.45 15.33 1.72
CA ALA A 111 11.88 16.52 2.46
C ALA A 111 10.73 17.31 3.12
N SER A 112 9.50 17.18 2.61
CA SER A 112 8.33 17.84 3.19
C SER A 112 7.82 17.19 4.48
N CYS A 113 8.34 16.01 4.84
CA CYS A 113 7.94 15.25 6.03
C CYS A 113 9.14 14.91 6.92
N ALA A 114 10.21 15.68 6.86
CA ALA A 114 11.36 15.52 7.73
C ALA A 114 10.94 15.66 9.22
N PRO A 115 11.49 14.84 10.13
CA PRO A 115 12.53 13.83 9.89
C PRO A 115 11.98 12.44 9.49
N HIS A 116 10.66 12.25 9.46
CA HIS A 116 10.04 10.92 9.40
C HIS A 116 10.26 10.18 8.09
N LEU A 117 10.47 10.90 6.98
CA LEU A 117 10.74 10.31 5.67
C LEU A 117 12.20 10.43 5.22
N ASP A 118 13.14 10.70 6.15
CA ASP A 118 14.55 10.90 5.80
C ASP A 118 15.18 9.66 5.17
N ALA A 119 14.76 8.45 5.59
CA ALA A 119 15.22 7.19 5.02
C ALA A 119 14.97 7.05 3.50
N PHE A 120 13.97 7.78 2.95
CA PHE A 120 13.60 7.73 1.54
C PHE A 120 14.27 8.84 0.71
N GLN A 121 15.07 9.72 1.32
CA GLN A 121 15.75 10.80 0.57
C GLN A 121 16.89 10.29 -0.31
N HIS A 122 17.40 9.09 -0.01
CA HIS A 122 18.53 8.47 -0.72
C HIS A 122 18.10 7.42 -1.75
N ASP A 123 16.79 7.22 -1.92
CA ASP A 123 16.25 6.33 -2.94
C ASP A 123 16.47 6.91 -4.35
N ASP A 124 16.58 6.04 -5.34
CA ASP A 124 16.77 6.44 -6.74
C ASP A 124 15.57 7.24 -7.29
N GLY A 125 14.38 7.00 -6.75
CA GLY A 125 13.14 7.64 -7.15
C GLY A 125 12.33 8.12 -5.95
N LEU A 126 11.34 8.98 -6.23
CA LEU A 126 10.43 9.45 -5.19
C LEU A 126 9.55 8.30 -4.68
N PRO A 127 9.34 8.20 -3.35
CA PRO A 127 8.55 7.12 -2.78
C PRO A 127 7.07 7.25 -3.15
N SER A 128 6.39 6.11 -3.06
CA SER A 128 4.93 6.00 -3.13
C SER A 128 4.40 5.55 -1.77
N ALA A 129 3.11 5.77 -1.50
CA ALA A 129 2.51 5.34 -0.24
C ALA A 129 1.05 4.94 -0.40
N ILE A 130 0.59 4.09 0.51
CA ILE A 130 -0.84 3.82 0.73
C ILE A 130 -1.27 4.38 2.08
N PHE A 131 -2.53 4.79 2.15
CA PHE A 131 -3.16 5.33 3.34
C PHE A 131 -4.36 4.48 3.74
N ILE A 132 -4.24 3.81 4.89
CA ILE A 132 -5.20 2.79 5.33
C ILE A 132 -5.61 2.97 6.79
N GLU A 133 -6.59 2.18 7.20
CA GLU A 133 -7.06 2.10 8.58
C GLU A 133 -5.94 1.71 9.55
N TYR A 134 -5.93 2.40 10.68
CA TYR A 134 -5.13 1.99 11.82
C TYR A 134 -5.88 0.94 12.63
N LEU A 135 -5.27 -0.24 12.75
CA LEU A 135 -5.72 -1.28 13.67
C LEU A 135 -4.86 -1.20 14.94
N PRO A 136 -5.47 -1.15 16.14
CA PRO A 136 -4.72 -1.22 17.38
C PRO A 136 -4.09 -2.62 17.52
N GLU A 137 -2.81 -2.67 17.88
CA GLU A 137 -2.08 -3.90 18.20
C GLU A 137 -2.13 -4.98 17.12
N PRO A 138 -1.74 -4.67 15.86
CA PRO A 138 -1.77 -5.66 14.79
C PRO A 138 -0.74 -6.75 15.05
N LEU A 139 -1.14 -8.01 14.87
CA LEU A 139 -0.24 -9.16 14.90
C LEU A 139 0.23 -9.48 13.49
N VAL A 140 1.54 -9.75 13.35
CA VAL A 140 2.12 -10.26 12.11
C VAL A 140 1.46 -11.60 11.80
N MET A 141 0.89 -11.73 10.60
CA MET A 141 0.31 -12.99 10.15
C MET A 141 1.42 -13.98 9.78
N ASN A 142 1.46 -15.12 10.45
CA ASN A 142 2.37 -16.23 10.19
C ASN A 142 1.69 -17.55 10.58
N CYS A 143 2.38 -18.69 10.39
CA CYS A 143 1.86 -20.03 10.70
C CYS A 143 1.50 -20.28 12.17
N VAL A 144 1.87 -19.38 13.08
CA VAL A 144 1.57 -19.44 14.51
C VAL A 144 0.41 -18.51 14.88
N THR A 145 0.26 -17.37 14.21
CA THR A 145 -0.67 -16.30 14.61
C THR A 145 -2.01 -16.32 13.87
N TYR A 146 -2.15 -17.05 12.76
CA TYR A 146 -3.46 -17.24 12.13
C TYR A 146 -4.21 -18.41 12.78
N SER A 147 -5.54 -18.25 12.95
CA SER A 147 -6.40 -19.35 13.40
C SER A 147 -6.79 -20.23 12.20
N LYS A 148 -7.10 -21.50 12.47
CA LYS A 148 -7.57 -22.44 11.42
C LYS A 148 -8.82 -21.89 10.73
N GLU A 149 -9.72 -21.26 11.47
CA GLU A 149 -10.96 -20.67 10.96
C GLU A 149 -10.67 -19.51 9.99
N ARG A 150 -9.69 -18.65 10.30
CA ARG A 150 -9.28 -17.57 9.39
C ARG A 150 -8.64 -18.11 8.11
N MET A 151 -7.81 -19.15 8.23
CA MET A 151 -7.24 -19.80 7.05
C MET A 151 -8.30 -20.50 6.21
N GLN A 152 -9.28 -21.15 6.83
CA GLN A 152 -10.39 -21.78 6.12
C GLN A 152 -11.19 -20.75 5.33
N LYS A 153 -11.46 -19.57 5.90
CA LYS A 153 -12.07 -18.44 5.18
C LYS A 153 -11.24 -17.99 3.97
N ALA A 154 -9.91 -17.91 4.11
CA ALA A 154 -9.04 -17.57 2.98
C ALA A 154 -9.05 -18.65 1.88
N ILE A 155 -9.07 -19.93 2.25
CA ILE A 155 -9.10 -21.06 1.31
C ILE A 155 -10.39 -21.09 0.50
N ILE A 156 -11.54 -20.84 1.15
CA ILE A 156 -12.84 -20.81 0.46
C ILE A 156 -13.06 -19.52 -0.35
N GLY A 157 -12.10 -18.57 -0.32
CA GLY A 157 -12.18 -17.29 -1.01
C GLY A 157 -13.04 -16.24 -0.31
N ILE A 158 -13.49 -16.55 0.92
CA ILE A 158 -14.62 -15.97 1.64
C ILE A 158 -15.94 -16.20 0.91
#